data_AF-A0A961E3D5-F1
#
_entry.id   AF-A0A961E3D5-F1
#
_cell.length_a   1.000
_cell.length_b   1.000
_cell.length_c   1.000
_cell.angle_alpha   90.00
_cell.angle_beta   90.00
_cell.angle_gamma   90.00
#
_symmetry.space_group_name_H-M   'P 1'
#
loop_
_entity.id
_entity.type
_entity.pdbx_description
1 polymer ?
#
loop_
_entity_poly.entity_id
_entity_poly.type
_entity_poly.pdbx_seq_one_letter_code
_entity_poly.pdbx_strand_id
1 'polypeptide(L)'
;MAGESGEALQSAGSALFARAAELAEADRVLADVVDSAYRSATESISRIEAIRAEIETAVSDRFVDHSAAGRELSRFLIGRQREIAAVVADAQALAHAKTVVLQQLMQSYQSPATG
;
A
#
# COMPACT_ATOMS: atom_id res chain seq x y z
N MET A 1 1.13 35.49 -41.67
CA MET A 1 1.79 36.08 -40.49
C MET A 1 0.86 36.16 -39.27
N ALA A 2 -0.33 36.76 -39.32
CA ALA A 2 -1.25 36.78 -38.15
C ALA A 2 -1.93 35.43 -37.83
N GLY A 3 -2.19 34.59 -38.84
CA GLY A 3 -2.84 33.27 -38.65
C GLY A 3 -1.93 32.21 -38.04
N GLU A 4 -0.66 32.16 -38.46
CA GLU A 4 0.34 31.17 -38.02
C GLU A 4 0.68 31.31 -36.53
N SER A 5 0.74 32.54 -36.00
CA SER A 5 0.90 32.78 -34.56
C SER A 5 -0.35 32.40 -33.76
N GLY A 6 -1.54 32.52 -34.33
CA GLY A 6 -2.79 32.11 -33.70
C GLY A 6 -2.91 30.58 -33.58
N GLU A 7 -2.57 29.87 -34.66
CA GLU A 7 -2.54 28.40 -34.68
C GLU A 7 -1.50 27.84 -33.70
N ALA A 8 -0.30 28.44 -33.65
CA ALA A 8 0.74 28.04 -32.69
C ALA A 8 0.28 28.23 -31.23
N LEU A 9 -0.41 29.33 -30.92
CA LEU A 9 -0.92 29.59 -29.57
C LEU A 9 -2.04 28.62 -29.19
N GLN A 10 -2.92 28.27 -30.13
CA GLN A 10 -3.99 27.30 -29.92
C GLN A 10 -3.45 25.88 -29.72
N SER A 11 -2.42 25.49 -30.48
CA SER A 11 -1.72 24.21 -30.30
C SER A 11 -1.08 24.13 -28.91
N ALA A 12 -0.33 25.17 -28.53
CA ALA A 12 0.30 25.24 -27.21
C ALA A 12 -0.72 25.20 -26.06
N GLY A 13 -1.86 25.90 -26.22
CA GLY A 13 -2.95 25.86 -25.25
C GLY A 13 -3.56 24.46 -25.10
N SER A 14 -3.80 23.78 -26.22
CA SER A 14 -4.36 22.42 -26.22
C SER A 14 -3.40 21.41 -25.57
N ALA A 15 -2.10 21.50 -25.86
CA ALA A 15 -1.08 20.68 -25.22
C ALA A 15 -0.98 20.93 -23.70
N LEU A 16 -1.09 22.19 -23.26
CA LEU A 16 -1.10 22.54 -21.84
C LEU A 16 -2.33 21.97 -21.13
N PHE A 17 -3.51 22.09 -21.72
CA PHE A 17 -4.74 21.53 -21.16
C PHE A 17 -4.68 20.01 -21.05
N ALA A 18 -4.19 19.33 -22.09
CA ALA A 18 -3.98 17.88 -22.07
C ALA A 18 -3.02 17.48 -20.94
N ARG A 19 -1.91 18.21 -20.80
CA ARG A 19 -0.93 17.97 -19.73
C ARG A 19 -1.52 18.18 -18.34
N ALA A 20 -2.30 19.23 -18.14
CA ALA A 20 -2.94 19.51 -16.86
C ALA A 20 -3.93 18.40 -16.48
N ALA A 21 -4.68 17.86 -17.45
CA ALA A 21 -5.59 16.74 -17.23
C ALA A 21 -4.84 15.45 -16.85
N GLU A 22 -3.74 15.13 -17.55
CA GLU A 22 -2.89 13.98 -17.21
C GLU A 22 -2.30 14.08 -15.79
N LEU A 23 -1.81 15.27 -15.41
CA LEU A 23 -1.24 15.49 -14.08
C LEU A 23 -2.31 15.41 -12.98
N ALA A 24 -3.50 15.96 -13.21
CA ALA A 24 -4.60 15.85 -12.26
C ALA A 24 -5.02 14.38 -12.03
N GLU A 25 -4.99 13.56 -13.08
CA GLU A 25 -5.23 12.13 -12.97
C GLU A 25 -4.10 11.41 -12.22
N ALA A 26 -2.83 11.75 -12.51
CA ALA A 26 -1.68 11.22 -11.77
C ALA A 26 -1.77 11.55 -10.27
N ASP A 27 -2.15 12.77 -9.91
CA ASP A 27 -2.33 13.20 -8.51
C ASP A 27 -3.46 12.42 -7.82
N ARG A 28 -4.57 12.17 -8.54
CA ARG A 28 -5.69 11.38 -8.03
C ARG A 28 -5.26 9.94 -7.75
N VAL A 29 -4.53 9.32 -8.67
CA VAL A 29 -3.99 7.95 -8.50
C VAL A 29 -2.97 7.90 -7.36
N LEU A 30 -2.10 8.92 -7.24
CA LEU A 30 -1.15 9.01 -6.14
C LEU A 30 -1.87 9.04 -4.78
N ALA A 31 -2.91 9.86 -4.64
CA ALA A 31 -3.69 9.96 -3.41
C ALA A 31 -4.34 8.61 -3.03
N ASP A 32 -4.91 7.90 -4.00
CA ASP A 32 -5.53 6.58 -3.78
C ASP A 32 -4.50 5.49 -3.40
N VAL A 33 -3.33 5.50 -4.03
CA VAL A 33 -2.23 4.58 -3.69
C VAL A 33 -1.76 4.81 -2.26
N VAL A 34 -1.59 6.07 -1.84
CA VAL A 34 -1.15 6.43 -0.49
C VAL A 34 -2.22 6.09 0.56
N ASP A 35 -3.48 6.45 0.32
CA ASP A 35 -4.59 6.11 1.24
C ASP A 35 -4.69 4.60 1.45
N SER A 36 -4.75 3.85 0.34
CA SER A 36 -4.85 2.40 0.42
C SER A 36 -3.62 1.79 1.10
N ALA A 37 -2.43 2.38 0.96
CA ALA A 37 -1.20 1.90 1.60
C ALA A 37 -1.29 2.06 3.11
N TYR A 38 -1.68 3.25 3.54
CA TYR A 38 -1.88 3.57 4.95
C TYR A 38 -2.93 2.67 5.60
N ARG A 39 -4.07 2.49 4.94
CA ARG A 39 -5.15 1.61 5.41
C ARG A 39 -4.68 0.17 5.59
N SER A 40 -4.03 -0.41 4.58
CA SER A 40 -3.56 -1.79 4.69
C SER A 40 -2.46 -1.98 5.73
N ALA A 41 -1.57 -0.99 5.90
CA ALA A 41 -0.57 -1.01 6.96
C ALA A 41 -1.25 -1.01 8.35
N THR A 42 -2.22 -0.12 8.56
CA THR A 42 -2.97 -0.02 9.83
C THR A 42 -3.77 -1.30 10.12
N GLU A 43 -4.39 -1.89 9.11
CA GLU A 43 -5.10 -3.18 9.23
C GLU A 43 -4.15 -4.33 9.60
N SER A 44 -2.98 -4.39 8.96
CA SER A 44 -1.96 -5.41 9.25
C SER A 44 -1.43 -5.28 10.68
N ILE A 45 -1.14 -4.06 11.13
CA ILE A 45 -0.71 -3.77 12.51
C ILE A 45 -1.81 -4.20 13.50
N SER A 46 -3.06 -3.81 13.25
CA SER A 46 -4.19 -4.16 14.12
C SER A 46 -4.36 -5.68 14.25
N ARG A 47 -4.18 -6.41 13.15
CA ARG A 47 -4.24 -7.88 13.15
C ARG A 47 -3.10 -8.52 13.94
N ILE A 48 -1.88 -7.98 13.82
CA ILE A 48 -0.73 -8.45 14.61
C ILE A 48 -0.96 -8.21 16.11
N GLU A 49 -1.47 -7.04 16.50
CA GLU A 49 -1.80 -6.75 17.90
C GLU A 49 -2.93 -7.64 18.43
N ALA A 50 -3.94 -7.97 17.61
CA ALA A 50 -4.97 -8.94 17.99
C ALA A 50 -4.39 -10.34 18.25
N ILE A 51 -3.51 -10.83 17.37
CA ILE A 51 -2.81 -12.11 17.56
C ILE A 51 -1.98 -12.08 18.84
N ARG A 52 -1.29 -10.96 19.12
CA ARG A 52 -0.53 -10.78 20.35
C ARG A 52 -1.41 -10.87 21.58
N ALA A 53 -2.54 -10.16 21.63
CA ALA A 53 -3.47 -10.22 22.76
C ALA A 53 -4.03 -11.64 22.98
N GLU A 54 -4.31 -12.37 21.90
CA GLU A 54 -4.75 -13.76 21.96
C GLU A 54 -3.65 -14.70 22.49
N ILE A 55 -2.38 -14.45 22.14
CA ILE A 55 -1.24 -15.17 22.72
C ILE A 55 -1.13 -14.89 24.22
N GLU A 56 -1.15 -13.62 24.62
CA GLU A 56 -1.04 -13.21 26.02
C GLU A 56 -2.14 -13.86 26.87
N THR A 57 -3.39 -13.82 26.38
CA THR A 57 -4.54 -14.47 27.05
C THR A 57 -4.36 -15.98 27.15
N ALA A 58 -4.03 -16.67 26.04
CA ALA A 58 -3.87 -18.11 26.03
C ALA A 58 -2.71 -18.59 26.92
N VAL A 59 -1.65 -17.80 27.02
CA VAL A 59 -0.52 -18.06 27.91
C VAL A 59 -0.96 -17.91 29.36
N SER A 60 -1.64 -16.81 29.72
CA SER A 60 -2.17 -16.58 31.07
C SER A 60 -3.16 -17.65 31.53
N ASP A 61 -4.05 -18.10 30.65
CA ASP A 61 -5.08 -19.12 30.96
C ASP A 61 -4.48 -20.53 31.15
N ARG A 62 -3.38 -20.84 30.46
CA ARG A 62 -2.78 -22.19 30.42
C ARG A 62 -1.61 -22.40 31.38
N PHE A 63 -1.24 -21.39 32.17
CA PHE A 63 -0.21 -21.53 33.22
C PHE A 63 -0.71 -22.26 34.48
N VAL A 64 -1.94 -22.77 34.48
CA VAL A 64 -2.47 -23.65 35.51
C VAL A 64 -2.50 -25.10 34.99
N ASP A 65 -1.38 -25.78 35.22
CA ASP A 65 -1.25 -27.23 35.37
C ASP A 65 -0.94 -28.16 34.15
N HIS A 66 0.01 -29.06 34.38
CA HIS A 66 0.44 -30.26 33.62
C HIS A 66 1.19 -30.16 32.27
N SER A 67 2.20 -31.04 32.14
CA SER A 67 3.09 -31.21 30.98
C SER A 67 2.40 -31.47 29.62
N ALA A 68 1.14 -31.93 29.65
CA ALA A 68 0.30 -32.07 28.46
C ALA A 68 -0.07 -30.70 27.83
N ALA A 69 -0.25 -29.67 28.66
CA ALA A 69 -0.56 -28.30 28.23
C ALA A 69 0.59 -27.67 27.43
N GLY A 70 1.85 -28.06 27.71
CA GLY A 70 3.03 -27.54 27.03
C GLY A 70 3.07 -27.86 25.53
N ARG A 71 2.75 -29.10 25.13
CA ARG A 71 2.72 -29.50 23.70
C ARG A 71 1.58 -28.85 22.93
N GLU A 72 0.46 -28.59 23.58
CA GLU A 72 -0.67 -27.89 22.97
C GLU A 72 -0.37 -26.40 22.82
N LEU A 73 0.22 -25.78 23.85
CA LEU A 73 0.69 -24.39 23.81
C LEU A 73 1.75 -24.20 22.72
N SER A 74 2.74 -25.10 22.60
CA SER A 74 3.74 -25.01 21.52
C SER A 74 3.10 -25.08 20.13
N ARG A 75 2.12 -25.96 19.91
CA ARG A 75 1.41 -26.05 18.63
C ARG A 75 0.60 -24.78 18.35
N PHE A 76 -0.07 -24.23 19.36
CA PHE A 76 -0.78 -22.97 19.26
C PHE A 76 0.16 -21.81 18.87
N LEU A 77 1.28 -21.65 19.58
CA LEU A 77 2.26 -20.59 19.31
C LEU A 77 2.87 -20.71 17.90
N ILE A 78 3.20 -21.92 17.45
CA ILE A 78 3.68 -22.16 16.08
C ILE A 78 2.61 -21.74 15.05
N GLY A 79 1.34 -22.03 15.32
CA GLY A 79 0.22 -21.58 14.49
C GLY A 79 0.15 -20.05 14.40
N ARG A 80 0.23 -19.35 15.53
CA ARG A 80 0.22 -17.89 15.57
C ARG A 80 1.42 -17.26 14.89
N GLN A 81 2.60 -17.85 15.05
CA GLN A 81 3.81 -17.39 14.36
C GLN A 81 3.66 -17.51 12.84
N ARG A 82 3.05 -18.59 12.34
CA ARG A 82 2.75 -18.75 10.91
C ARG A 82 1.73 -17.72 10.43
N GLU A 83 0.73 -17.41 11.24
CA GLU A 83 -0.26 -16.38 10.92
C GLU A 83 0.39 -14.99 10.83
N ILE A 84 1.25 -14.62 11.79
CA ILE A 84 2.03 -13.38 11.74
C ILE A 84 2.89 -13.34 10.47
N ALA A 85 3.59 -14.43 10.15
CA ALA A 85 4.42 -14.51 8.95
C ALA A 85 3.61 -14.31 7.67
N ALA A 86 2.39 -14.86 7.60
CA ALA A 86 1.49 -14.66 6.47
C ALA A 86 1.05 -13.19 6.35
N VAL A 87 0.62 -12.56 7.46
CA VAL A 87 0.23 -11.14 7.46
C VAL A 87 1.39 -10.25 6.99
N VAL A 88 2.61 -10.52 7.45
CA VAL A 88 3.80 -9.77 7.03
C VAL A 88 4.09 -9.99 5.54
N ALA A 89 4.00 -11.22 5.04
CA ALA A 89 4.23 -11.53 3.63
C ALA A 89 3.21 -10.82 2.72
N ASP A 90 1.93 -10.82 3.10
CA ASP A 90 0.87 -10.13 2.36
C ASP A 90 1.11 -8.61 2.34
N ALA A 91 1.48 -8.03 3.48
CA ALA A 91 1.82 -6.60 3.58
C ALA A 91 3.03 -6.24 2.70
N GLN A 92 4.06 -7.09 2.66
CA GLN A 92 5.22 -6.89 1.78
C GLN A 92 4.86 -6.97 0.30
N ALA A 93 4.04 -7.95 -0.10
CA ALA A 93 3.58 -8.09 -1.48
C ALA A 93 2.80 -6.85 -1.92
N LEU A 94 1.89 -6.34 -1.07
CA LEU A 94 1.15 -5.13 -1.34
C LEU A 94 2.06 -3.89 -1.44
N ALA A 95 3.02 -3.74 -0.53
CA ALA A 95 3.97 -2.63 -0.56
C ALA A 95 4.79 -2.63 -1.87
N HIS A 96 5.20 -3.81 -2.34
CA HIS A 96 5.90 -3.96 -3.60
C HIS A 96 5.03 -3.55 -4.79
N ALA A 97 3.78 -4.02 -4.84
CA ALA A 97 2.82 -3.63 -5.88
C ALA A 97 2.62 -2.11 -5.94
N LYS A 98 2.49 -1.44 -4.79
CA LYS A 98 2.34 0.02 -4.73
C LYS A 98 3.59 0.77 -5.16
N THR A 99 4.77 0.23 -4.84
CA THR A 99 6.05 0.81 -5.29
C THR A 99 6.13 0.84 -6.81
N VAL A 100 5.66 -0.22 -7.50
CA VAL A 100 5.61 -0.25 -8.97
C VAL A 100 4.70 0.86 -9.52
N VAL A 101 3.52 1.06 -8.91
CA VAL A 101 2.61 2.14 -9.33
C VAL A 101 3.24 3.52 -9.11
N LEU A 102 3.91 3.75 -7.98
CA LEU A 102 4.61 5.00 -7.70
C LEU A 102 5.73 5.27 -8.71
N GLN A 103 6.46 4.24 -9.13
CA GLN A 103 7.49 4.39 -10.17
C GLN A 103 6.90 4.81 -11.52
N GLN A 104 5.74 4.27 -11.89
CA GLN A 104 5.02 4.67 -13.12
C GLN A 104 4.50 6.11 -13.03
N LEU A 105 3.98 6.50 -11.87
CA LEU A 105 3.56 7.89 -11.62
C LEU A 105 4.74 8.86 -11.73
N MET A 106 5.91 8.51 -11.16
CA MET A 106 7.12 9.34 -11.28
C MET A 106 7.50 9.58 -12.74
N GLN A 107 7.39 8.58 -13.62
CA GLN A 107 7.64 8.74 -15.06
C GLN A 107 6.62 9.69 -15.71
N SER A 108 5.37 9.64 -15.25
CA SER A 108 4.29 10.51 -15.72
C SER A 108 4.52 11.98 -15.34
N TYR A 109 5.08 12.27 -14.17
CA TYR A 109 5.49 13.63 -13.78
C TYR A 109 6.74 14.12 -14.50
N GLN A 110 7.68 13.21 -14.82
CA GLN A 110 8.94 13.54 -15.48
C GLN A 110 8.82 13.72 -17.00
N SER A 111 7.74 13.23 -17.61
CA SER A 111 7.52 13.42 -19.05
C SER A 111 7.20 14.90 -19.37
N PRO A 112 7.92 15.52 -20.32
CA PRO A 112 7.59 16.85 -20.80
C PRO A 112 6.26 16.84 -21.55
N ALA A 113 5.53 17.96 -21.50
CA ALA A 113 4.38 18.16 -22.38
C ALA A 113 4.89 18.17 -23.83
N THR A 114 4.66 17.09 -24.57
CA THR A 114 4.89 17.07 -26.01
C THR A 114 3.85 17.98 -26.66
N GLY A 115 4.33 19.12 -27.17
CA GLY A 115 3.54 20.11 -27.90
C GLY A 115 3.23 19.70 -29.33
#